data_AF-A0AAE4U204-F1
#
_entry.id   AF-A0AAE4U204-F1
#
_cell.length_a   1.000
_cell.length_b   1.000
_cell.length_c   1.000
_cell.angle_alpha   90.00
_cell.angle_beta   90.00
_cell.angle_gamma   90.00
#
_symmetry.space_group_name_H-M   'P 1'
#
loop_
_entity.id
_entity.type
_entity.pdbx_description
1 polymer ?
#
loop_
_entity_poly.entity_id
_entity_poly.type
_entity_poly.pdbx_seq_one_letter_code
_entity_poly.pdbx_strand_id
1 'polypeptide(L)'
;MTLPPSAPQVGLSTRVRLGRDYYVRVAGNDYSVHPSVIGRFVDITADLHRVRIACGEVTVADHDRSWANHVTIADAQHVRAAKELRRDYRNQQLQNRARNAARVRTHPDGHEVPIRALPDYDDLFGVHFATPPPAGLTPTASTIPEG
;
A
#
# COMPACT_ATOMS: atom_id res chain seq x y z
N MET A 1 25.16 45.74 -9.17
CA MET A 1 24.70 44.47 -9.78
C MET A 1 23.79 43.78 -8.78
N THR A 2 22.59 43.39 -9.18
CA THR A 2 21.55 42.84 -8.29
C THR A 2 21.65 41.32 -8.29
N LEU A 3 21.64 40.71 -7.10
CA LEU A 3 21.64 39.25 -6.94
C LEU A 3 20.29 38.69 -7.41
N PRO A 4 20.25 37.51 -8.07
CA PRO A 4 19.01 36.82 -8.34
C PRO A 4 18.18 36.65 -7.05
N PRO A 5 16.85 36.81 -7.11
CA PRO A 5 15.96 36.79 -5.94
C PRO A 5 15.81 35.39 -5.31
N SER A 6 16.27 34.34 -6.00
CA SER A 6 16.29 32.98 -5.47
C SER A 6 17.68 32.59 -5.00
N ALA A 7 17.73 31.93 -3.84
CA ALA A 7 18.95 31.31 -3.38
C ALA A 7 19.44 30.28 -4.42
N PRO A 8 20.75 30.22 -4.71
CA PRO A 8 21.29 29.19 -5.58
C PRO A 8 21.00 27.80 -5.01
N GLN A 9 20.68 26.85 -5.88
CA GLN A 9 20.46 25.47 -5.46
C GLN A 9 21.79 24.88 -4.97
N VAL A 10 21.86 24.51 -3.70
CA VAL A 10 23.03 23.90 -3.08
C VAL A 10 22.77 22.42 -2.80
N GLY A 11 23.81 21.60 -2.94
CA GLY A 11 23.74 20.16 -2.71
C GLY A 11 23.29 19.33 -3.92
N LEU A 12 23.18 18.01 -3.71
CA LEU A 12 22.68 17.06 -4.70
C LEU A 12 21.21 16.78 -4.41
N SER A 13 20.35 17.04 -5.38
CA SER A 13 18.94 16.65 -5.33
C SER A 13 18.64 15.58 -6.38
N THR A 14 17.86 14.57 -6.02
CA THR A 14 17.44 13.50 -6.94
C THR A 14 16.10 12.94 -6.51
N ARG A 15 15.22 12.67 -7.47
CA ARG A 15 13.96 11.99 -7.25
C ARG A 15 14.07 10.53 -7.68
N VAL A 16 13.72 9.59 -6.81
CA VAL A 16 13.75 8.15 -7.08
C VAL A 16 12.47 7.49 -6.59
N ARG A 17 12.05 6.41 -7.24
CA ARG A 17 10.98 5.54 -6.72
C ARG A 17 11.56 4.61 -5.65
N LEU A 18 11.02 4.65 -4.43
CA LEU A 18 11.54 3.85 -3.34
C LEU A 18 11.31 2.34 -3.59
N GLY A 19 12.40 1.58 -3.55
CA GLY A 19 12.39 0.13 -3.69
C GLY A 19 11.77 -0.59 -2.49
N ARG A 20 11.53 -1.90 -2.65
CA ARG A 20 10.97 -2.75 -1.59
C ARG A 20 11.93 -2.94 -0.40
N ASP A 21 13.21 -2.82 -0.66
CA ASP A 21 14.30 -2.86 0.31
C ASP A 21 14.39 -1.60 1.16
N TYR A 22 13.58 -0.57 0.91
CA TYR A 22 13.49 0.67 1.69
C TYR A 22 14.83 1.41 1.88
N TYR A 23 15.81 1.20 0.98
CA TYR A 23 17.08 1.93 0.97
C TYR A 23 17.19 2.83 -0.26
N VAL A 24 17.92 3.93 -0.10
CA VAL A 24 18.33 4.80 -1.22
C VAL A 24 19.83 4.97 -1.24
N ARG A 25 20.40 4.97 -2.45
CA ARG A 25 21.84 5.17 -2.67
C ARG A 25 22.14 6.65 -2.82
N VAL A 26 23.04 7.18 -2.00
CA VAL A 26 23.56 8.55 -2.10
C VAL A 26 25.08 8.53 -1.98
N ALA A 27 25.77 9.05 -2.99
CA ALA A 27 27.23 9.13 -3.04
C ALA A 27 27.95 7.81 -2.68
N GLY A 28 27.41 6.67 -3.13
CA GLY A 28 27.99 5.34 -2.87
C GLY A 28 27.50 4.64 -1.59
N ASN A 29 26.81 5.35 -0.69
CA ASN A 29 26.28 4.80 0.57
C ASN A 29 24.77 4.56 0.49
N ASP A 30 24.28 3.58 1.23
CA ASP A 30 22.87 3.23 1.31
C ASP A 30 22.24 3.77 2.58
N TYR A 31 21.17 4.56 2.47
CA TYR A 31 20.44 5.14 3.61
C TYR A 31 19.05 4.55 3.70
N SER A 32 18.67 4.11 4.89
CA SER A 32 17.31 3.59 5.14
C SER A 32 16.26 4.69 5.06
N VAL A 33 15.09 4.35 4.54
CA VAL A 33 13.91 5.22 4.45
C VAL A 33 12.75 4.57 5.18
N HIS A 34 11.84 5.37 5.72
CA HIS A 34 10.64 4.82 6.34
C HIS A 34 9.85 3.95 5.33
N PRO A 35 9.57 2.67 5.66
CA PRO A 35 9.01 1.70 4.72
C PRO A 35 7.53 1.95 4.37
N SER A 36 6.84 2.87 5.05
CA SER A 36 5.45 3.26 4.71
C SER A 36 5.32 3.88 3.31
N VAL A 37 6.42 4.40 2.74
CA VAL A 37 6.43 5.03 1.41
C VAL A 37 7.07 4.14 0.33
N ILE A 38 7.25 2.84 0.59
CA ILE A 38 7.70 1.88 -0.42
C ILE A 38 6.84 2.00 -1.68
N GLY A 39 7.49 2.04 -2.85
CA GLY A 39 6.83 2.15 -4.15
C GLY A 39 6.38 3.55 -4.53
N ARG A 40 6.52 4.56 -3.65
CA ARG A 40 6.25 5.97 -3.95
C ARG A 40 7.52 6.69 -4.43
N PHE A 41 7.34 7.86 -5.05
CA PHE A 41 8.47 8.75 -5.34
C PHE A 41 8.92 9.47 -4.08
N VAL A 42 10.23 9.52 -3.89
CA VAL A 42 10.90 10.26 -2.82
C VAL A 42 11.89 11.24 -3.42
N ASP A 43 11.94 12.43 -2.82
CA ASP A 43 12.90 13.48 -3.10
C ASP A 43 14.04 13.39 -2.10
N ILE A 44 15.24 13.20 -2.61
CA ILE A 44 16.47 13.08 -1.84
C ILE A 44 17.21 14.41 -1.99
N THR A 45 17.58 15.01 -0.87
CA THR A 45 18.43 16.20 -0.81
C THR A 45 19.62 15.90 0.07
N ALA A 46 20.81 15.90 -0.52
CA ALA A 46 22.06 15.67 0.18
C ALA A 46 22.87 16.97 0.23
N ASP A 47 23.04 17.50 1.44
CA ASP A 47 23.93 18.62 1.73
C ASP A 47 25.29 18.10 2.26
N LEU A 48 26.14 18.98 2.79
CA LEU A 48 27.47 18.59 3.28
C LEU A 48 27.42 17.66 4.51
N HIS A 49 26.36 17.76 5.32
CA HIS A 49 26.25 17.13 6.64
C HIS A 49 25.06 16.18 6.77
N ARG A 50 24.05 16.30 5.91
CA ARG A 50 22.77 15.60 6.03
C ARG A 50 22.30 15.04 4.69
N VAL A 51 21.59 13.93 4.78
CA VAL A 51 20.80 13.35 3.70
C VAL A 51 19.35 13.34 4.15
N ARG A 52 18.54 14.23 3.57
CA ARG A 52 17.11 14.35 3.84
C ARG A 52 16.31 13.72 2.73
N ILE A 53 15.28 12.97 3.09
CA ILE A 53 14.45 12.25 2.16
C ILE A 53 13.00 12.59 2.47
N ALA A 54 12.29 13.12 1.49
CA ALA A 54 10.91 13.54 1.61
C ALA A 54 10.02 12.79 0.61
N CYS A 55 8.76 12.55 0.98
CA CYS A 55 7.72 12.07 0.08
C CYS A 55 6.65 13.14 -0.02
N GLY A 56 6.75 14.00 -1.05
CA GLY A 56 5.97 15.24 -1.08
C GLY A 56 6.44 16.19 0.04
N GLU A 57 5.52 16.61 0.90
CA GLU A 57 5.82 17.53 2.01
C GLU A 57 6.29 16.83 3.29
N VAL A 58 6.22 15.50 3.34
CA VAL A 58 6.54 14.72 4.54
C VAL A 58 7.97 14.24 4.50
N THR A 59 8.79 14.64 5.48
CA THR A 59 10.12 14.05 5.69
C THR A 59 9.97 12.61 6.18
N VAL A 60 10.54 11.68 5.43
CA VAL A 60 10.48 10.23 5.69
C VAL A 60 11.80 9.65 6.16
N ALA A 61 12.90 10.41 6.06
CA ALA A 61 14.17 10.12 6.70
C ALA A 61 15.05 11.37 6.77
N ASP A 62 15.84 11.47 7.84
CA ASP A 62 16.92 12.45 8.00
C ASP A 62 18.12 11.72 8.61
N HIS A 63 19.23 11.68 7.87
CA HIS A 63 20.47 11.01 8.28
C HIS A 63 21.64 11.97 8.26
N ASP A 64 22.60 11.75 9.16
CA ASP A 64 23.94 12.33 9.00
C ASP A 64 24.62 11.76 7.75
N ARG A 65 25.22 12.64 6.95
CA ARG A 65 25.91 12.25 5.73
C ARG A 65 27.21 11.54 6.07
N SER A 66 27.30 10.29 5.64
CA SER A 66 28.54 9.51 5.63
C SER A 66 29.33 9.78 4.35
N TRP A 67 30.64 9.98 4.54
CA TRP A 67 31.65 10.10 3.48
C TRP A 67 32.48 8.82 3.31
N ALA A 68 32.07 7.73 3.96
CA ALA A 68 32.62 6.40 3.70
C ALA A 68 32.20 5.90 2.30
N ASN A 69 32.68 4.72 1.91
CA ASN A 69 32.30 4.07 0.67
C ASN A 69 31.54 2.77 0.96
N HIS A 70 30.43 2.54 0.24
CA HIS A 70 29.66 1.29 0.27
C HIS A 70 29.14 0.90 1.67
N VAL A 71 28.81 1.87 2.52
CA VAL A 71 28.25 1.61 3.85
C VAL A 71 26.73 1.70 3.83
N THR A 72 26.07 0.87 4.65
CA THR A 72 24.62 0.93 4.89
C THR A 72 24.32 1.61 6.23
N ILE A 73 23.57 2.70 6.19
CA ILE A 73 23.13 3.50 7.33
C ILE A 73 21.65 3.18 7.58
N ALA A 74 21.39 2.46 8.67
CA ALA A 74 20.05 2.02 9.04
C ALA A 74 19.57 2.70 10.32
N ASP A 75 18.39 3.33 10.26
CA ASP A 75 17.69 3.82 11.44
C ASP A 75 16.94 2.65 12.09
N ALA A 76 17.10 2.51 13.42
CA ALA A 76 16.39 1.51 14.20
C ALA A 76 14.86 1.64 14.09
N GLN A 77 14.32 2.87 13.95
CA GLN A 77 12.89 3.10 13.73
C GLN A 77 12.42 2.53 12.40
N HIS A 78 13.19 2.74 11.32
CA HIS A 78 12.87 2.18 10.00
C HIS A 78 12.92 0.65 10.02
N VAL A 79 13.92 0.07 10.67
CA VAL A 79 14.04 -1.40 10.79
C VAL A 79 12.86 -2.00 11.56
N ARG A 80 12.43 -1.36 12.66
CA ARG A 80 11.25 -1.76 13.44
C ARG A 80 9.96 -1.67 12.60
N ALA A 81 9.70 -0.52 11.98
CA ALA A 81 8.55 -0.32 11.11
C ALA A 81 8.52 -1.34 9.96
N ALA A 82 9.69 -1.66 9.38
CA ALA A 82 9.77 -2.63 8.29
C ALA A 82 9.47 -4.06 8.79
N LYS A 83 9.86 -4.38 10.03
CA LYS A 83 9.55 -5.67 10.66
C LYS A 83 8.06 -5.82 10.92
N GLU A 84 7.40 -4.77 11.39
CA GLU A 84 5.96 -4.72 11.62
C GLU A 84 5.18 -4.89 10.32
N LEU A 85 5.46 -4.07 9.30
CA LEU A 85 4.81 -4.18 7.99
C LEU A 85 4.98 -5.58 7.36
N ARG A 86 6.17 -6.19 7.49
CA ARG A 86 6.39 -7.56 7.02
C ARG A 86 5.55 -8.59 7.78
N ARG A 87 5.38 -8.42 9.10
CA ARG A 87 4.54 -9.29 9.94
C ARG A 87 3.07 -9.16 9.53
N ASP A 88 2.59 -7.95 9.37
CA ASP A 88 1.18 -7.69 9.02
C ASP A 88 0.84 -8.23 7.63
N TYR A 89 1.72 -7.98 6.65
CA TYR A 89 1.59 -8.55 5.31
C TYR A 89 1.54 -10.08 5.33
N ARG A 90 2.39 -10.72 6.15
CA ARG A 90 2.38 -12.18 6.31
C ARG A 90 1.07 -12.67 6.94
N ASN A 91 0.57 -11.99 7.97
CA ASN A 91 -0.69 -12.36 8.61
C ASN A 91 -1.86 -12.25 7.64
N GLN A 92 -1.91 -11.17 6.86
CA GLN A 92 -2.93 -10.95 5.84
C GLN A 92 -2.88 -12.04 4.76
N GLN A 93 -1.68 -12.41 4.28
CA GLN A 93 -1.50 -13.49 3.32
C GLN A 93 -2.01 -14.84 3.86
N LEU A 94 -1.74 -15.16 5.13
CA LEU A 94 -2.25 -16.39 5.75
C LEU A 94 -3.78 -16.39 5.88
N GLN A 95 -4.37 -15.26 6.28
CA GLN A 95 -5.82 -15.12 6.36
C GLN A 95 -6.48 -15.26 4.99
N ASN A 96 -5.92 -14.63 3.96
CA ASN A 96 -6.40 -14.75 2.58
C ASN A 96 -6.30 -16.20 2.09
N ARG A 97 -5.19 -16.88 2.37
CA ARG A 97 -5.00 -18.30 2.02
C ARG A 97 -6.01 -19.19 2.73
N ALA A 98 -6.23 -19.00 4.04
CA ALA A 98 -7.22 -19.76 4.81
C ALA A 98 -8.65 -19.52 4.29
N ARG A 99 -8.98 -18.26 3.99
CA ARG A 99 -10.28 -17.89 3.41
C ARG A 99 -10.47 -18.51 2.03
N ASN A 100 -9.43 -18.53 1.19
CA ASN A 100 -9.48 -19.15 -0.13
C ASN A 100 -9.59 -20.67 -0.02
N ALA A 101 -8.84 -21.32 0.88
CA ALA A 101 -8.93 -22.76 1.12
C ALA A 101 -10.32 -23.18 1.61
N ALA A 102 -10.95 -22.40 2.52
CA ALA A 102 -12.32 -22.63 2.95
C ALA A 102 -13.36 -22.48 1.83
N ARG A 103 -13.00 -21.82 0.73
CA ARG A 103 -13.83 -21.65 -0.48
C ARG A 103 -13.57 -22.72 -1.52
N VAL A 104 -12.60 -23.62 -1.37
CA VAL A 104 -12.35 -24.70 -2.32
C VAL A 104 -12.97 -25.99 -1.78
N ARG A 105 -13.78 -26.68 -2.59
CA ARG A 105 -14.20 -28.06 -2.32
C ARG A 105 -13.61 -28.99 -3.35
N THR A 106 -13.27 -30.19 -2.92
CA THR A 106 -12.96 -31.31 -3.82
C THR A 106 -14.28 -31.90 -4.30
N HIS A 107 -14.53 -31.80 -5.59
CA HIS A 107 -15.64 -32.51 -6.22
C HIS A 107 -15.30 -34.02 -6.25
N PRO A 108 -16.27 -34.94 -6.16
CA PRO A 108 -16.02 -36.38 -6.09
C PRO A 108 -15.23 -36.99 -7.26
N ASP A 109 -15.08 -36.28 -8.37
CA ASP A 109 -14.19 -36.61 -9.50
C ASP A 109 -12.71 -36.23 -9.25
N GLY A 110 -12.40 -35.66 -8.07
CA GLY A 110 -11.06 -35.24 -7.67
C GLY A 110 -10.70 -33.82 -8.08
N HIS A 111 -11.58 -33.09 -8.77
CA HIS A 111 -11.30 -31.72 -9.19
C HIS A 111 -11.59 -30.72 -8.05
N GLU A 112 -10.64 -29.80 -7.83
CA GLU A 112 -10.85 -28.68 -6.90
C GLU A 112 -11.68 -27.59 -7.57
N VAL A 113 -12.85 -27.30 -7.00
CA VAL A 113 -13.76 -26.28 -7.52
C VAL A 113 -13.84 -25.11 -6.52
N PRO A 114 -13.50 -23.88 -6.94
CA PRO A 114 -13.68 -22.69 -6.12
C PRO A 114 -15.18 -22.36 -6.00
N ILE A 115 -15.68 -22.35 -4.78
CA ILE A 115 -17.04 -21.96 -4.41
C ILE A 115 -17.07 -20.46 -4.16
N ARG A 116 -18.03 -19.82 -4.83
CA ARG A 116 -18.34 -18.42 -4.70
C ARG A 116 -19.84 -18.28 -4.40
N ALA A 117 -20.22 -17.25 -3.64
CA ALA A 117 -21.61 -17.10 -3.23
C ALA A 117 -22.49 -16.92 -4.47
N LEU A 118 -23.70 -17.48 -4.47
CA LEU A 118 -24.60 -17.41 -5.63
C LEU A 118 -24.82 -15.96 -6.13
N PRO A 119 -24.99 -14.93 -5.26
CA PRO A 119 -25.12 -13.54 -5.70
C PRO A 119 -23.94 -13.00 -6.50
N ASP A 120 -22.71 -13.47 -6.24
CA ASP A 120 -21.54 -13.04 -7.01
C ASP A 120 -21.60 -13.53 -8.47
N TYR A 121 -22.23 -14.70 -8.71
CA TYR A 121 -22.46 -15.22 -10.04
C TYR A 121 -23.65 -14.52 -10.70
N ASP A 122 -24.70 -14.29 -9.94
CA ASP A 122 -25.87 -13.52 -10.37
C ASP A 122 -25.43 -12.13 -10.88
N ASP A 123 -24.56 -11.43 -10.14
CA ASP A 123 -24.02 -10.14 -10.56
C ASP A 123 -23.10 -10.24 -11.79
N LEU A 124 -22.23 -11.27 -11.84
CA LEU A 124 -21.30 -11.48 -12.96
C LEU A 124 -22.03 -11.76 -14.28
N PHE A 125 -23.11 -12.53 -14.22
CA PHE A 125 -23.92 -12.90 -15.37
C PHE A 125 -25.15 -12.01 -15.57
N GLY A 126 -25.35 -11.00 -14.72
CA GLY A 126 -26.48 -10.07 -14.78
C GLY A 126 -27.86 -10.72 -14.54
N VAL A 127 -27.89 -11.81 -13.78
CA VAL A 127 -29.10 -12.60 -13.50
C VAL A 127 -29.74 -12.08 -12.22
N HIS A 128 -30.84 -11.33 -12.34
CA HIS A 128 -31.60 -10.87 -11.18
C HIS A 128 -32.89 -11.67 -11.02
N PHE A 129 -32.91 -12.58 -10.06
CA PHE A 129 -34.13 -13.29 -9.68
C PHE A 129 -34.91 -12.45 -8.66
N ALA A 130 -35.99 -11.80 -9.08
CA ALA A 130 -36.97 -11.29 -8.14
C ALA A 130 -37.68 -12.50 -7.50
N THR A 131 -37.59 -12.65 -6.18
CA THR A 131 -38.45 -13.62 -5.47
C THR A 131 -39.87 -13.05 -5.50
N PRO A 132 -40.83 -13.65 -6.22
CA PRO A 132 -42.21 -13.20 -6.13
C PRO A 132 -42.68 -13.38 -4.67
N PRO A 133 -43.47 -12.44 -4.12
CA PRO A 133 -44.05 -12.62 -2.80
C PRO A 133 -44.82 -13.94 -2.78
N PRO A 134 -44.84 -14.66 -1.63
CA PRO A 134 -45.59 -15.90 -1.53
C PRO A 134 -47.04 -15.64 -1.97
N ALA A 135 -47.54 -16.46 -2.91
CA ALA A 135 -48.88 -16.32 -3.44
C ALA A 135 -49.89 -16.48 -2.29
N GLY A 136 -50.43 -15.35 -1.80
CA GLY A 136 -51.36 -15.35 -0.68
C GLY A 136 -51.52 -14.06 0.10
N LEU A 137 -50.63 -13.06 -0.04
CA LEU A 137 -50.90 -11.72 0.49
C LEU A 137 -51.22 -10.75 -0.65
N THR A 138 -52.49 -10.37 -0.74
CA THR A 138 -52.92 -9.17 -1.44
C THR A 138 -52.16 -7.97 -0.86
N PRO A 139 -51.57 -7.10 -1.70
CA PRO A 139 -51.00 -5.85 -1.21
C PRO A 139 -52.16 -4.97 -0.72
N THR A 140 -52.30 -4.82 0.60
CA THR A 140 -53.07 -3.71 1.16
C THR A 140 -52.36 -2.42 0.78
N ALA A 141 -52.99 -1.65 -0.11
CA ALA A 141 -52.56 -0.31 -0.43
C ALA A 141 -52.53 0.52 0.86
N SER A 142 -51.34 0.81 1.38
CA SER A 142 -51.14 1.77 2.46
C SER A 142 -50.96 3.14 1.81
N THR A 143 -52.07 3.88 1.70
CA THR A 143 -52.08 5.31 1.44
C THR A 143 -51.25 6.02 2.52
N ILE A 144 -50.15 6.66 2.11
CA ILE A 144 -49.46 7.67 2.92
C ILE A 144 -50.05 9.03 2.51
N PRO A 145 -50.70 9.80 3.40
CA PRO A 145 -51.00 11.19 3.10
C PRO A 145 -49.71 12.02 3.23
N GLU A 146 -49.41 12.81 2.20
CA GLU A 146 -48.43 13.90 2.30
C GLU A 146 -48.88 14.91 3.36
N GLY A 147 -47.92 15.31 4.19
CA GLY A 147 -48.00 16.42 5.15
C GLY A 147 -46.59 16.91 5.45
#